data_AF-M2BHF4-F1
#
_entry.id   AF-M2BHF4-F1
#
_cell.length_a   1.000
_cell.length_b   1.000
_cell.length_c   1.000
_cell.angle_alpha   90.00
_cell.angle_beta   90.00
_cell.angle_gamma   90.00
#
_symmetry.space_group_name_H-M   'P 1'
#
loop_
_entity.id
_entity.type
_entity.pdbx_description
1 polymer ?
#
loop_
_entity_poly.entity_id
_entity_poly.type
_entity_poly.pdbx_seq_one_letter_code
_entity_poly.pdbx_strand_id
1 'polypeptide(L)'
;MFNIKKKIISIILIFAVLAAGASAVFAEDAVTIKMLFKLLPEKILKPVFDNFNLDTARRDSYIEVCDEENRYLSLKSEYGFEICYWDVKGGKKLILVSYGGAGPEVFYLYNKGKFSETNNFGIKTIKEQVKKSPALEGMNDLIRFYPLRDNTSLAVMINQLDCMIFKWENEKFVRINDYALKETDDESDVYNILLSGFVKALDAHDAASCLQYIKPDYIASQCMDMHQGWTEQFICELIAGQNEDSEYIEPHSLMDIKKASYSLNTELGFMITIELIDGRTYTYFPMIEGFEEAEIYGLPIQYLYLVGAKG
;
A
#
# COMPACT_ATOMS: atom_id res chain seq x y z
N MET A 1 -3.80 11.13 74.75
CA MET A 1 -4.05 12.07 73.63
C MET A 1 -2.73 12.72 73.23
N PHE A 2 -2.03 12.20 72.21
CA PHE A 2 -1.03 12.94 71.42
C PHE A 2 -0.90 12.30 70.02
N ASN A 3 -1.87 12.69 69.19
CA ASN A 3 -1.88 12.91 67.74
C ASN A 3 -0.78 12.26 66.85
N ILE A 4 -1.03 11.02 66.40
CA ILE A 4 -0.26 10.32 65.33
C ILE A 4 -0.52 10.92 63.92
N LYS A 5 -1.47 11.86 63.76
CA LYS A 5 -1.85 12.41 62.45
C LYS A 5 -0.89 13.45 61.84
N LYS A 6 0.20 13.85 62.52
CA LYS A 6 1.11 14.91 62.03
C LYS A 6 2.41 14.45 61.36
N LYS A 7 2.75 13.15 61.35
CA LYS A 7 4.00 12.67 60.72
C LYS A 7 3.86 12.14 59.28
N ILE A 8 2.64 11.90 58.79
CA ILE A 8 2.41 11.39 57.43
C ILE A 8 2.37 12.52 56.38
N ILE A 9 2.05 13.75 56.79
CA ILE A 9 1.87 14.87 55.85
C ILE A 9 3.20 15.42 55.32
N SER A 10 4.32 15.26 56.02
CA SER A 10 5.63 15.77 55.55
C SER A 10 6.38 14.87 54.58
N ILE A 11 6.00 13.60 54.40
CA ILE A 11 6.69 12.70 53.46
C ILE A 11 6.06 12.79 52.06
N ILE A 12 4.77 13.07 51.96
CA ILE A 12 4.06 13.21 50.67
C ILE A 12 4.49 14.49 49.92
N LEU A 13 4.85 15.56 50.64
CA LEU A 13 5.27 16.81 50.00
C LEU A 13 6.66 16.73 49.32
N ILE A 14 7.54 15.80 49.75
CA ILE A 14 8.88 15.65 49.14
C ILE A 14 8.82 14.80 47.87
N PHE A 15 7.88 13.85 47.76
CA PHE A 15 7.68 13.10 46.51
C PHE A 15 6.96 13.91 45.43
N ALA A 16 6.10 14.85 45.81
CA ALA A 16 5.42 15.72 44.83
C ALA A 16 6.38 16.72 44.14
N VAL A 17 7.48 17.12 44.80
CA VAL A 17 8.46 18.06 44.23
C VAL A 17 9.50 17.34 43.35
N LEU A 18 9.70 16.03 43.51
CA LEU A 18 10.54 15.23 42.60
C LEU A 18 9.77 14.74 41.35
N ALA A 19 8.44 14.65 41.39
CA ALA A 19 7.62 14.32 40.23
C ALA A 19 7.37 15.52 39.29
N ALA A 20 7.62 16.75 39.74
CA ALA A 20 7.49 17.96 38.91
C ALA A 20 8.76 18.27 38.08
N GLY A 21 9.83 17.46 38.21
CA GLY A 21 11.15 17.74 37.64
C GLY A 21 11.61 16.81 36.51
N ALA A 22 10.82 15.82 36.06
CA ALA A 22 11.27 14.87 35.06
C ALA A 22 10.14 14.29 34.20
N SER A 23 9.41 15.15 33.49
CA SER A 23 8.72 14.77 32.24
C SER A 23 8.20 16.00 31.49
N ALA A 24 9.07 17.00 31.32
CA ALA A 24 9.12 17.63 30.01
C ALA A 24 9.79 16.62 29.06
N VAL A 25 9.08 15.52 28.79
CA VAL A 25 9.24 14.87 27.49
C VAL A 25 8.76 15.97 26.57
N PHE A 26 9.70 16.68 25.95
CA PHE A 26 9.38 17.51 24.80
C PHE A 26 8.51 16.62 23.93
N ALA A 27 7.22 16.94 23.80
CA ALA A 27 6.46 16.46 22.68
C ALA A 27 7.22 17.01 21.49
N GLU A 28 8.11 16.19 20.93
CA GLU A 28 8.74 16.45 19.66
C GLU A 28 7.55 16.69 18.74
N ASP A 29 7.39 17.92 18.23
CA ASP A 29 6.25 18.30 17.40
C ASP A 29 5.97 17.17 16.43
N ALA A 30 4.74 16.65 16.44
CA ALA A 30 4.40 15.46 15.67
C ALA A 30 4.79 15.70 14.20
N VAL A 31 5.77 14.94 13.71
CA VAL A 31 6.30 15.07 12.35
C VAL A 31 5.19 14.66 11.37
N THR A 32 4.58 15.63 10.68
CA THR A 32 3.50 15.42 9.70
C THR A 32 4.02 15.22 8.28
N ILE A 33 3.22 14.62 7.38
CA ILE A 33 3.64 14.44 5.98
C ILE A 33 3.85 15.80 5.29
N LYS A 34 2.97 16.77 5.57
CA LYS A 34 3.10 18.12 5.04
C LYS A 34 4.36 18.82 5.54
N MET A 35 4.74 18.62 6.80
CA MET A 35 6.00 19.16 7.32
C MET A 35 7.21 18.52 6.62
N LEU A 36 7.21 17.19 6.45
CA LEU A 36 8.28 16.50 5.75
C LEU A 36 8.42 17.00 4.31
N PHE A 37 7.32 17.17 3.58
CA PHE A 37 7.31 17.74 2.23
C PHE A 37 7.90 19.17 2.19
N LYS A 38 7.59 20.02 3.18
CA LYS A 38 8.18 21.36 3.31
C LYS A 38 9.68 21.34 3.58
N LEU A 39 10.13 20.34 4.35
CA LEU A 39 11.53 20.19 4.73
C LEU A 39 12.37 19.40 3.72
N LEU A 40 11.76 18.80 2.69
CA LEU A 40 12.49 18.09 1.65
C LEU A 40 13.56 18.99 1.02
N PRO A 41 14.81 18.53 0.94
CA PRO A 41 15.86 19.21 0.20
C PRO A 41 15.44 19.55 -1.24
N GLU A 42 15.77 20.75 -1.72
CA GLU A 42 15.40 21.21 -3.06
C GLU A 42 15.88 20.27 -4.17
N LYS A 43 17.03 19.61 -4.00
CA LYS A 43 17.56 18.62 -4.96
C LYS A 43 16.57 17.47 -5.24
N ILE A 44 15.68 17.16 -4.30
CA ILE A 44 14.66 16.10 -4.40
C ILE A 44 13.47 16.60 -5.20
N LEU A 45 13.09 17.86 -5.02
CA LEU A 45 11.97 18.48 -5.73
C LEU A 45 12.35 18.88 -7.15
N LYS A 46 13.63 19.18 -7.39
CA LYS A 46 14.18 19.70 -8.65
C LYS A 46 13.74 18.93 -9.90
N PRO A 47 13.75 17.58 -9.95
CA PRO A 47 13.32 16.86 -11.15
C PRO A 47 11.89 17.23 -11.58
N VAL A 48 10.95 17.36 -10.63
CA VAL A 48 9.56 17.71 -10.94
C VAL A 48 9.39 19.20 -11.12
N PHE A 49 9.97 20.00 -10.22
CA PHE A 49 9.80 21.45 -10.23
C PHE A 49 10.43 22.11 -11.45
N ASP A 50 11.59 21.63 -11.91
CA ASP A 50 12.21 22.16 -13.14
C ASP A 50 11.43 21.72 -14.38
N ASN A 51 10.99 20.45 -14.45
CA ASN A 51 10.24 19.91 -15.60
C ASN A 51 8.90 20.63 -15.83
N PHE A 52 8.23 21.05 -14.76
CA PHE A 52 6.93 21.73 -14.82
C PHE A 52 7.01 23.23 -14.50
N ASN A 53 8.22 23.79 -14.38
CA ASN A 53 8.45 25.20 -14.05
C ASN A 53 7.68 25.68 -12.81
N LEU A 54 7.73 24.88 -11.74
CA LEU A 54 7.03 25.11 -10.48
C LEU A 54 7.88 25.96 -9.52
N ASP A 55 7.23 26.78 -8.70
CA ASP A 55 7.87 27.62 -7.71
C ASP A 55 7.98 26.91 -6.35
N THR A 56 9.20 26.62 -5.90
CA THR A 56 9.46 25.97 -4.60
C THR A 56 8.93 26.76 -3.41
N ALA A 57 8.79 28.09 -3.52
CA ALA A 57 8.19 28.94 -2.50
C ALA A 57 6.67 28.77 -2.41
N ARG A 58 6.03 28.29 -3.50
CA ARG A 58 4.59 28.06 -3.60
C ARG A 58 4.22 26.58 -3.58
N ARG A 59 5.12 25.71 -3.11
CA ARG A 59 4.94 24.25 -3.13
C ARG A 59 3.60 23.76 -2.57
N ASP A 60 3.08 24.42 -1.52
CA ASP A 60 1.79 24.07 -0.91
C ASP A 60 0.61 24.20 -1.88
N SER A 61 0.71 25.09 -2.88
CA SER A 61 -0.35 25.31 -3.89
C SER A 61 -0.43 24.24 -4.97
N TYR A 62 0.55 23.33 -5.01
CA TYR A 62 0.59 22.22 -5.97
C TYR A 62 0.11 20.90 -5.36
N ILE A 63 -0.15 20.86 -4.05
CA ILE A 63 -0.66 19.69 -3.35
C ILE A 63 -2.09 19.42 -3.83
N GLU A 64 -2.34 18.20 -4.32
CA GLU A 64 -3.68 17.74 -4.68
C GLU A 64 -4.27 16.89 -3.55
N VAL A 65 -3.47 15.97 -3.01
CA VAL A 65 -3.86 15.11 -1.89
C VAL A 65 -2.93 15.34 -0.71
N CYS A 66 -3.50 15.50 0.47
CA CYS A 66 -2.78 15.55 1.74
C CYS A 66 -3.52 14.66 2.74
N ASP A 67 -3.11 13.40 2.81
CA ASP A 67 -3.70 12.38 3.67
C ASP A 67 -2.77 12.15 4.88
N GLU A 68 -3.01 12.90 5.95
CA GLU A 68 -2.20 12.82 7.16
C GLU A 68 -2.39 11.49 7.91
N GLU A 69 -3.56 10.86 7.79
CA GLU A 69 -3.86 9.57 8.41
C GLU A 69 -3.03 8.46 7.76
N ASN A 70 -3.01 8.43 6.42
CA ASN A 70 -2.23 7.46 5.67
C ASN A 70 -0.79 7.92 5.38
N ARG A 71 -0.41 9.09 5.89
CA ARG A 71 0.95 9.67 5.78
C ARG A 71 1.38 9.81 4.33
N TYR A 72 0.44 10.13 3.46
CA TYR A 72 0.60 10.23 2.02
C TYR A 72 0.30 11.65 1.56
N LEU A 73 1.08 12.13 0.61
CA LEU A 73 0.85 13.39 -0.07
C LEU A 73 1.22 13.24 -1.54
N SER A 74 0.37 13.75 -2.41
CA SER A 74 0.69 13.90 -3.83
C SER A 74 0.51 15.34 -4.27
N LEU A 75 1.30 15.72 -5.26
CA LEU A 75 0.99 16.90 -6.05
C LEU A 75 -0.06 16.53 -7.10
N LYS A 76 -0.56 17.54 -7.84
CA LYS A 76 -1.45 17.29 -8.97
C LYS A 76 -0.92 16.18 -9.87
N SER A 77 -1.80 15.29 -10.30
CA SER A 77 -1.49 14.11 -11.13
C SER A 77 -0.53 14.41 -12.30
N GLU A 78 -0.71 15.55 -12.98
CA GLU A 78 0.16 15.99 -14.08
C GLU A 78 1.64 16.11 -13.70
N TYR A 79 1.98 16.34 -12.44
CA TYR A 79 3.36 16.47 -11.96
C TYR A 79 4.00 15.13 -11.55
N GLY A 80 3.21 14.08 -11.35
CA GLY A 80 3.69 12.74 -11.02
C GLY A 80 4.55 12.67 -9.74
N PHE A 81 4.29 13.50 -8.73
CA PHE A 81 5.05 13.51 -7.48
C PHE A 81 4.23 12.97 -6.32
N GLU A 82 4.80 12.00 -5.60
CA GLU A 82 4.23 11.44 -4.39
C GLU A 82 5.28 11.34 -3.30
N ILE A 83 4.84 11.51 -2.05
CA ILE A 83 5.66 11.28 -0.86
C ILE A 83 4.82 10.54 0.19
N CYS A 84 5.43 9.55 0.84
CA CYS A 84 4.87 8.96 2.04
C CYS A 84 5.95 8.69 3.10
N TYR A 85 5.54 8.33 4.31
CA TYR A 85 6.50 7.87 5.33
C TYR A 85 6.00 6.75 6.25
N TRP A 86 6.97 5.99 6.76
CA TRP A 86 6.79 4.98 7.81
C TRP A 86 7.53 5.39 9.08
N ASP A 87 6.94 5.06 10.22
CA ASP A 87 7.55 5.30 11.52
C ASP A 87 8.68 4.32 11.80
N VAL A 88 9.78 4.84 12.32
CA VAL A 88 10.95 4.10 12.76
C VAL A 88 11.24 4.47 14.22
N LYS A 89 11.65 3.48 15.01
CA LYS A 89 12.02 3.61 16.42
C LYS A 89 12.99 4.76 16.64
N GLY A 90 12.80 5.43 17.77
CA GLY A 90 13.57 6.61 18.14
C GLY A 90 13.17 7.87 17.39
N GLY A 91 11.89 7.97 16.98
CA GLY A 91 11.32 9.20 16.38
C GLY A 91 11.73 9.44 14.93
N LYS A 92 12.38 8.48 14.28
CA LYS A 92 12.84 8.58 12.89
C LYS A 92 11.70 8.28 11.93
N LYS A 93 11.79 8.78 10.70
CA LYS A 93 10.83 8.46 9.62
C LYS A 93 11.58 7.91 8.42
N LEU A 94 11.12 6.79 7.88
CA LEU A 94 11.53 6.33 6.55
C LEU A 94 10.60 6.99 5.54
N ILE A 95 11.15 7.66 4.54
CA ILE A 95 10.40 8.45 3.56
C ILE A 95 10.66 7.87 2.18
N LEU A 96 9.59 7.64 1.43
CA LEU A 96 9.64 7.38 -0.01
C LEU A 96 9.25 8.65 -0.75
N VAL A 97 10.04 9.01 -1.75
CA VAL A 97 9.64 9.99 -2.77
C VAL A 97 9.58 9.28 -4.12
N SER A 98 8.41 9.33 -4.75
CA SER A 98 8.12 8.72 -6.04
C SER A 98 7.84 9.78 -7.11
N TYR A 99 8.23 9.50 -8.35
CA TYR A 99 8.24 10.45 -9.47
C TYR A 99 7.43 9.98 -10.68
N GLY A 100 6.39 9.16 -10.51
CA GLY A 100 5.51 8.75 -11.60
C GLY A 100 6.24 8.03 -12.75
N GLY A 101 7.41 7.42 -12.48
CA GLY A 101 8.27 6.77 -13.48
C GLY A 101 9.30 7.66 -14.18
N ALA A 102 9.47 8.93 -13.78
CA ALA A 102 10.43 9.88 -14.38
C ALA A 102 11.83 9.90 -13.72
N GLY A 103 12.09 9.07 -12.72
CA GLY A 103 13.39 9.01 -12.04
C GLY A 103 13.48 7.85 -11.04
N PRO A 104 14.70 7.48 -10.60
CA PRO A 104 14.88 6.41 -9.63
C PRO A 104 14.23 6.82 -8.31
N GLU A 105 13.34 6.00 -7.77
CA GLU A 105 12.73 6.28 -6.49
C GLU A 105 13.76 6.22 -5.36
N VAL A 106 13.70 7.23 -4.50
CA VAL A 106 14.72 7.45 -3.49
C VAL A 106 14.08 7.37 -2.12
N PHE A 107 14.65 6.49 -1.29
CA PHE A 107 14.29 6.37 0.11
C PHE A 107 15.23 7.23 0.96
N TYR A 108 14.64 7.99 1.88
CA TYR A 108 15.35 8.82 2.83
C TYR A 108 15.01 8.44 4.27
N LEU A 109 16.01 8.44 5.13
CA LEU A 109 15.81 8.43 6.58
C LEU A 109 15.80 9.88 7.07
N TYR A 110 14.68 10.31 7.63
CA TYR A 110 14.57 11.54 8.39
C TYR A 110 14.88 11.29 9.86
N ASN A 111 15.79 12.09 10.42
CA ASN A 111 16.16 12.03 11.83
C ASN A 111 16.53 13.44 12.31
N LYS A 112 15.72 14.02 13.21
CA LYS A 112 15.96 15.32 13.85
C LYS A 112 16.34 16.43 12.86
N GLY A 113 15.49 16.64 11.85
CA GLY A 113 15.68 17.68 10.84
C GLY A 113 16.66 17.35 9.71
N LYS A 114 17.27 16.16 9.70
CA LYS A 114 18.23 15.75 8.66
C LYS A 114 17.69 14.60 7.82
N PHE A 115 17.88 14.72 6.51
CA PHE A 115 17.58 13.67 5.53
C PHE A 115 18.88 12.99 5.08
N SER A 116 18.87 11.66 5.04
CA SER A 116 19.96 10.88 4.45
C SER A 116 19.38 9.75 3.60
N GLU A 117 19.86 9.60 2.38
CA GLU A 117 19.48 8.47 1.52
C GLU A 117 19.81 7.14 2.20
N THR A 118 18.94 6.13 2.02
CA THR A 118 19.12 4.83 2.66
C THR A 118 18.66 3.68 1.78
N ASN A 119 19.29 2.51 1.96
CA ASN A 119 18.85 1.22 1.40
C ASN A 119 18.54 0.20 2.51
N ASN A 120 18.40 0.66 3.76
CA ASN A 120 18.08 -0.20 4.91
C ASN A 120 16.58 -0.57 4.92
N PHE A 121 16.07 -1.13 6.02
CA PHE A 121 14.63 -1.39 6.20
C PHE A 121 14.00 -2.28 5.10
N GLY A 122 14.79 -3.22 4.57
CA GLY A 122 14.36 -4.14 3.51
C GLY A 122 14.53 -3.60 2.08
N ILE A 123 14.85 -2.32 1.88
CA ILE A 123 14.95 -1.68 0.55
C ILE A 123 15.99 -2.35 -0.35
N LYS A 124 17.15 -2.73 0.20
CA LYS A 124 18.17 -3.48 -0.56
C LYS A 124 17.59 -4.78 -1.13
N THR A 125 16.81 -5.51 -0.33
CA THR A 125 16.17 -6.76 -0.75
C THR A 125 15.12 -6.52 -1.82
N ILE A 126 14.31 -5.45 -1.71
CA ILE A 126 13.38 -5.05 -2.78
C ILE A 126 14.13 -4.88 -4.11
N LYS A 127 15.21 -4.08 -4.11
CA LYS A 127 16.02 -3.83 -5.30
C LYS A 127 16.64 -5.09 -5.88
N GLU A 128 17.04 -6.05 -5.03
CA GLU A 128 17.54 -7.35 -5.46
C GLU A 128 16.44 -8.24 -6.06
N GLN A 129 15.21 -8.14 -5.58
CA GLN A 129 14.07 -8.88 -6.13
C GLN A 129 13.59 -8.29 -7.47
N VAL A 130 13.53 -6.96 -7.59
CA VAL A 130 13.22 -6.27 -8.86
C VAL A 130 14.17 -6.71 -9.97
N LYS A 131 15.48 -6.78 -9.68
CA LYS A 131 16.50 -7.23 -10.63
C LYS A 131 16.36 -8.69 -11.08
N LYS A 132 15.63 -9.51 -10.33
CA LYS A 132 15.38 -10.93 -10.64
C LYS A 132 14.04 -11.14 -11.33
N SER A 133 13.21 -10.10 -11.45
CA SER A 133 11.92 -10.24 -12.13
C SER A 133 12.15 -10.43 -13.63
N PRO A 134 11.51 -11.44 -14.26
CA PRO A 134 11.55 -11.60 -15.71
C PRO A 134 10.93 -10.40 -16.44
N ALA A 135 10.00 -9.68 -15.80
CA ALA A 135 9.40 -8.48 -16.35
C ALA A 135 10.39 -7.32 -16.56
N LEU A 136 11.60 -7.39 -16.00
CA LEU A 136 12.64 -6.38 -16.22
C LEU A 136 13.40 -6.59 -17.53
N GLU A 137 13.54 -7.83 -18.01
CA GLU A 137 14.29 -8.09 -19.24
C GLU A 137 13.58 -7.45 -20.44
N GLY A 138 14.34 -7.02 -21.46
CA GLY A 138 13.85 -6.65 -22.79
C GLY A 138 12.95 -5.40 -22.94
N MET A 139 12.70 -4.62 -21.89
CA MET A 139 11.79 -3.47 -21.90
C MET A 139 12.43 -2.15 -21.44
N ASN A 140 11.67 -1.05 -21.42
CA ASN A 140 12.13 0.31 -21.07
C ASN A 140 12.53 0.49 -19.58
N ASP A 141 12.79 -0.60 -18.83
CA ASP A 141 13.15 -0.60 -17.40
C ASP A 141 12.22 0.27 -16.52
N LEU A 142 10.92 0.34 -16.83
CA LEU A 142 9.97 1.16 -16.09
C LEU A 142 9.63 0.48 -14.75
N ILE A 143 10.40 0.81 -13.72
CA ILE A 143 10.14 0.41 -12.34
C ILE A 143 9.43 1.56 -11.64
N ARG A 144 8.32 1.29 -10.96
CA ARG A 144 7.59 2.28 -10.16
C ARG A 144 7.35 1.80 -8.74
N PHE A 145 7.66 2.65 -7.78
CA PHE A 145 7.35 2.41 -6.36
C PHE A 145 6.11 3.21 -5.99
N TYR A 146 4.99 2.53 -5.82
CA TYR A 146 3.71 3.13 -5.44
C TYR A 146 3.47 2.97 -3.94
N PRO A 147 3.44 4.07 -3.18
CA PRO A 147 2.99 4.00 -1.80
C PRO A 147 1.49 3.73 -1.76
N LEU A 148 1.09 2.67 -1.06
CA LEU A 148 -0.32 2.40 -0.85
C LEU A 148 -0.83 3.36 0.22
N ARG A 149 -2.03 3.94 0.03
CA ARG A 149 -2.68 4.83 1.00
C ARG A 149 -3.35 4.03 2.11
N ASP A 150 -2.58 3.12 2.70
CA ASP A 150 -2.94 2.26 3.83
C ASP A 150 -1.89 2.36 4.98
N ASN A 151 -0.93 3.28 4.84
CA ASN A 151 0.24 3.55 5.71
C ASN A 151 1.18 2.37 6.02
N THR A 152 0.92 1.18 5.49
CA THR A 152 1.62 -0.04 5.87
C THR A 152 2.27 -0.74 4.69
N SER A 153 1.93 -0.39 3.45
CA SER A 153 2.33 -1.20 2.31
C SER A 153 2.95 -0.39 1.17
N LEU A 154 3.65 -1.11 0.31
CA LEU A 154 4.35 -0.60 -0.86
C LEU A 154 4.14 -1.58 -2.01
N ALA A 155 3.63 -1.08 -3.14
CA ALA A 155 3.58 -1.84 -4.38
C ALA A 155 4.78 -1.44 -5.26
N VAL A 156 5.46 -2.42 -5.83
CA VAL A 156 6.55 -2.21 -6.78
C VAL A 156 6.13 -2.81 -8.11
N MET A 157 5.94 -1.94 -9.09
CA MET A 157 5.48 -2.28 -10.43
C MET A 157 6.66 -2.32 -11.38
N ILE A 158 6.78 -3.37 -12.18
CA ILE A 158 7.86 -3.53 -13.16
C ILE A 158 7.22 -3.68 -14.53
N ASN A 159 7.43 -2.68 -15.38
CA ASN A 159 6.88 -2.57 -16.75
C ASN A 159 5.36 -2.77 -16.84
N GLN A 160 4.62 -2.61 -15.73
CA GLN A 160 3.19 -2.95 -15.63
C GLN A 160 2.87 -4.42 -15.93
N LEU A 161 3.86 -5.30 -15.79
CA LEU A 161 3.76 -6.75 -16.05
C LEU A 161 3.97 -7.60 -14.80
N ASP A 162 4.74 -7.09 -13.83
CA ASP A 162 4.92 -7.71 -12.52
C ASP A 162 4.62 -6.69 -11.43
N CYS A 163 3.88 -7.12 -10.41
CA CYS A 163 3.51 -6.32 -9.25
C CYS A 163 3.92 -7.05 -7.97
N MET A 164 4.91 -6.50 -7.27
CA MET A 164 5.38 -7.03 -6.00
C MET A 164 4.81 -6.20 -4.86
N ILE A 165 4.08 -6.83 -3.94
CA ILE A 165 3.53 -6.17 -2.76
C ILE A 165 4.43 -6.41 -1.54
N PHE A 166 4.73 -5.36 -0.81
CA PHE A 166 5.53 -5.39 0.41
C PHE A 166 4.78 -4.77 1.58
N LYS A 167 4.79 -5.45 2.72
CA LYS A 167 4.26 -4.95 3.99
C LYS A 167 5.34 -4.44 4.91
N TRP A 168 5.04 -3.38 5.64
CA TRP A 168 5.88 -2.80 6.67
C TRP A 168 5.71 -3.56 7.98
N GLU A 169 6.66 -4.43 8.29
CA GLU A 169 6.64 -5.26 9.48
C GLU A 169 7.95 -5.16 10.24
N ASN A 170 7.88 -4.92 11.55
CA ASN A 170 9.07 -4.86 12.41
C ASN A 170 10.16 -3.93 11.86
N GLU A 171 9.75 -2.75 11.35
CA GLU A 171 10.61 -1.73 10.75
C GLU A 171 11.35 -2.19 9.48
N LYS A 172 10.71 -3.01 8.65
CA LYS A 172 11.24 -3.35 7.33
C LYS A 172 10.12 -3.74 6.38
N PHE A 173 10.37 -3.56 5.10
CA PHE A 173 9.51 -4.15 4.06
C PHE A 173 9.76 -5.65 3.94
N VAL A 174 8.66 -6.41 3.92
CA VAL A 174 8.62 -7.86 3.74
C VAL A 174 7.68 -8.14 2.57
N ARG A 175 8.16 -8.88 1.57
CA ARG A 175 7.36 -9.23 0.38
C ARG A 175 6.26 -10.24 0.76
N ILE A 176 5.05 -10.00 0.27
CA ILE A 176 3.98 -10.99 0.26
C ILE A 176 4.24 -11.95 -0.89
N ASN A 177 4.30 -13.26 -0.61
CA ASN A 177 4.66 -14.30 -1.58
C ASN A 177 3.58 -15.39 -1.64
N ASP A 178 2.32 -15.02 -1.39
CA ASP A 178 1.23 -15.99 -1.23
C ASP A 178 0.73 -16.54 -2.58
N TYR A 179 0.87 -15.76 -3.65
CA TYR A 179 0.72 -16.18 -5.02
C TYR A 179 2.10 -16.51 -5.61
N ALA A 180 2.57 -17.72 -5.31
CA ALA A 180 3.64 -18.35 -6.06
C ALA A 180 2.98 -19.34 -7.02
N LEU A 181 3.03 -19.05 -8.32
CA LEU A 181 2.60 -20.00 -9.34
C LEU A 181 3.44 -21.27 -9.15
N LYS A 182 2.78 -22.34 -8.72
CA LYS A 182 3.37 -23.67 -8.86
C LYS A 182 3.42 -23.94 -10.35
N GLU A 183 4.57 -24.41 -10.85
CA GLU A 183 4.65 -25.07 -12.15
C GLU A 183 3.67 -26.25 -12.09
N THR A 184 2.46 -26.06 -12.60
CA THR A 184 1.43 -27.09 -12.71
C THR A 184 0.92 -27.07 -14.15
N ASP A 185 0.81 -28.24 -14.75
CA ASP A 185 0.29 -28.42 -16.09
C ASP A 185 -1.25 -28.42 -16.12
N ASP A 186 -1.91 -28.33 -14.95
CA ASP A 186 -3.37 -28.31 -14.82
C ASP A 186 -3.89 -26.87 -14.65
N GLU A 187 -4.51 -26.34 -15.70
CA GLU A 187 -5.12 -25.02 -15.74
C GLU A 187 -6.15 -24.81 -14.61
N SER A 188 -6.89 -25.87 -14.24
CA SER A 188 -7.90 -25.81 -13.18
C SER A 188 -7.30 -25.59 -11.78
N ASP A 189 -6.07 -26.07 -11.55
CA ASP A 189 -5.33 -25.80 -10.32
C ASP A 189 -4.92 -24.33 -10.23
N VAL A 190 -4.56 -23.70 -11.36
CA VAL A 190 -4.16 -22.28 -11.40
C VAL A 190 -5.34 -21.38 -11.05
N TYR A 191 -6.53 -21.61 -11.63
CA TYR A 191 -7.74 -20.88 -11.26
C TYR A 191 -8.10 -21.06 -9.78
N ASN A 192 -7.95 -22.28 -9.25
CA ASN A 192 -8.18 -22.55 -7.82
C ASN A 192 -7.21 -21.77 -6.94
N ILE A 193 -5.92 -21.74 -7.26
CA ILE A 193 -4.91 -21.00 -6.49
C ILE A 193 -5.21 -19.49 -6.51
N LEU A 194 -5.55 -18.95 -7.67
CA LEU A 194 -5.90 -17.54 -7.85
C LEU A 194 -7.13 -17.16 -7.01
N LEU A 195 -8.25 -17.87 -7.19
CA LEU A 195 -9.51 -17.53 -6.53
C LEU A 195 -9.47 -17.80 -5.03
N SER A 196 -8.90 -18.94 -4.61
CA SER A 196 -8.77 -19.25 -3.18
C SER A 196 -7.85 -18.27 -2.46
N GLY A 197 -6.75 -17.87 -3.10
CA GLY A 197 -5.84 -16.85 -2.56
C GLY A 197 -6.52 -15.50 -2.42
N PHE A 198 -7.22 -15.04 -3.45
CA PHE A 198 -7.96 -13.78 -3.41
C PHE A 198 -9.08 -13.80 -2.35
N VAL A 199 -9.88 -14.86 -2.28
CA VAL A 199 -10.92 -15.04 -1.23
C VAL A 199 -10.30 -15.02 0.16
N LYS A 200 -9.17 -15.69 0.36
CA LYS A 200 -8.46 -15.68 1.65
C LYS A 200 -7.99 -14.28 2.04
N ALA A 201 -7.54 -13.47 1.08
CA ALA A 201 -7.15 -12.08 1.33
C ALA A 201 -8.37 -11.20 1.68
N LEU A 202 -9.52 -11.42 1.01
CA LEU A 202 -10.80 -10.77 1.35
C LEU A 202 -11.25 -11.12 2.77
N ASP A 203 -11.25 -12.41 3.13
CA ASP A 203 -11.61 -12.88 4.48
C ASP A 203 -10.66 -12.36 5.57
N ALA A 204 -9.41 -12.05 5.19
CA ALA A 204 -8.43 -11.43 6.08
C ALA A 204 -8.54 -9.90 6.14
N HIS A 205 -9.47 -9.30 5.38
CA HIS A 205 -9.66 -7.86 5.25
C HIS A 205 -8.39 -7.12 4.82
N ASP A 206 -7.62 -7.76 3.94
CA ASP A 206 -6.25 -7.37 3.63
C ASP A 206 -6.12 -6.84 2.19
N ALA A 207 -6.44 -5.56 2.01
CA ALA A 207 -6.48 -4.91 0.70
C ALA A 207 -5.15 -4.99 -0.06
N ALA A 208 -4.02 -4.86 0.64
CA ALA A 208 -2.70 -4.97 0.03
C ALA A 208 -2.44 -6.40 -0.49
N SER A 209 -2.81 -7.43 0.27
CA SER A 209 -2.69 -8.83 -0.19
C SER A 209 -3.62 -9.13 -1.37
N CYS A 210 -4.80 -8.51 -1.44
CA CYS A 210 -5.70 -8.65 -2.59
C CYS A 210 -5.04 -8.21 -3.91
N LEU A 211 -4.20 -7.16 -3.89
CA LEU A 211 -3.50 -6.68 -5.09
C LEU A 211 -2.59 -7.74 -5.74
N GLN A 212 -2.09 -8.72 -4.99
CA GLN A 212 -1.22 -9.76 -5.56
C GLN A 212 -1.94 -10.65 -6.60
N TYR A 213 -3.27 -10.69 -6.58
CA TYR A 213 -4.10 -11.51 -7.46
C TYR A 213 -4.72 -10.72 -8.62
N ILE A 214 -4.45 -9.41 -8.69
CA ILE A 214 -5.03 -8.50 -9.67
C ILE A 214 -3.97 -8.16 -10.70
N LYS A 215 -4.42 -7.97 -11.95
CA LYS A 215 -3.55 -7.75 -13.09
C LYS A 215 -2.72 -6.47 -12.91
N PRO A 216 -1.39 -6.51 -13.07
CA PRO A 216 -0.51 -5.38 -12.76
C PRO A 216 -0.84 -4.05 -13.50
N ASP A 217 -1.12 -4.10 -14.80
CA ASP A 217 -1.53 -2.94 -15.62
C ASP A 217 -2.89 -2.36 -15.17
N TYR A 218 -3.81 -3.23 -14.76
CA TYR A 218 -5.10 -2.85 -14.21
C TYR A 218 -4.95 -2.16 -12.84
N ILE A 219 -4.09 -2.67 -11.95
CA ILE A 219 -3.73 -1.99 -10.69
C ILE A 219 -3.14 -0.61 -10.97
N ALA A 220 -2.20 -0.50 -11.91
CA ALA A 220 -1.60 0.78 -12.25
C ALA A 220 -2.66 1.80 -12.69
N SER A 221 -3.55 1.39 -13.59
CA SER A 221 -4.53 2.29 -14.21
C SER A 221 -5.73 2.60 -13.31
N GLN A 222 -6.25 1.61 -12.60
CA GLN A 222 -7.46 1.77 -11.80
C GLN A 222 -7.16 2.13 -10.35
N CYS A 223 -6.11 1.57 -9.76
CA CYS A 223 -5.78 1.86 -8.36
C CYS A 223 -4.79 3.02 -8.22
N MET A 224 -3.62 2.92 -8.88
CA MET A 224 -2.55 3.90 -8.68
C MET A 224 -2.86 5.24 -9.34
N ASP A 225 -3.44 5.23 -10.54
CA ASP A 225 -3.85 6.45 -11.23
C ASP A 225 -5.22 6.95 -10.75
N MET A 226 -6.30 6.16 -10.91
CA MET A 226 -7.68 6.61 -10.63
C MET A 226 -7.98 6.75 -9.12
N HIS A 227 -7.57 5.81 -8.29
CA HIS A 227 -7.77 5.88 -6.83
C HIS A 227 -6.58 6.48 -6.06
N GLN A 228 -5.52 6.89 -6.75
CA GLN A 228 -4.31 7.47 -6.13
C GLN A 228 -3.77 6.58 -5.00
N GLY A 229 -3.84 5.26 -5.16
CA GLY A 229 -3.41 4.29 -4.16
C GLY A 229 -4.40 4.00 -3.02
N TRP A 230 -5.67 4.47 -3.08
CA TRP A 230 -6.77 4.04 -2.19
C TRP A 230 -7.15 2.58 -2.45
N THR A 231 -6.30 1.70 -1.95
CA THR A 231 -6.34 0.27 -2.27
C THR A 231 -7.62 -0.37 -1.76
N GLU A 232 -8.08 -0.06 -0.54
CA GLU A 232 -9.31 -0.66 -0.01
C GLU A 232 -10.54 -0.27 -0.84
N GLN A 233 -10.67 1.01 -1.21
CA GLN A 233 -11.74 1.47 -2.08
C GLN A 233 -11.69 0.75 -3.43
N PHE A 234 -10.52 0.67 -4.05
CA PHE A 234 -10.33 -0.04 -5.30
C PHE A 234 -10.79 -1.51 -5.20
N ILE A 235 -10.43 -2.22 -4.13
CA ILE A 235 -10.87 -3.62 -3.94
C ILE A 235 -12.39 -3.68 -3.75
N CYS A 236 -12.98 -2.78 -2.97
CA CYS A 236 -14.42 -2.74 -2.74
C CYS A 236 -15.21 -2.52 -4.04
N GLU A 237 -14.78 -1.56 -4.87
CA GLU A 237 -15.37 -1.30 -6.19
C GLU A 237 -15.17 -2.50 -7.14
N LEU A 238 -13.98 -3.11 -7.13
CA LEU A 238 -13.67 -4.28 -7.95
C LEU A 238 -14.60 -5.45 -7.67
N ILE A 239 -14.88 -5.72 -6.39
CA ILE A 239 -15.68 -6.86 -5.96
C ILE A 239 -17.17 -6.54 -5.84
N ALA A 240 -17.62 -5.38 -6.30
CA ALA A 240 -19.04 -5.08 -6.32
C ALA A 240 -19.79 -6.03 -7.27
N GLY A 241 -21.05 -6.34 -6.94
CA GLY A 241 -21.80 -7.39 -7.63
C GLY A 241 -23.30 -7.29 -7.42
N GLN A 242 -24.03 -8.37 -7.72
CA GLN A 242 -25.50 -8.41 -7.67
C GLN A 242 -26.02 -9.46 -6.71
N ASN A 243 -27.08 -9.14 -5.97
CA ASN A 243 -27.83 -10.11 -5.18
C ASN A 243 -28.91 -10.82 -6.03
N GLU A 244 -29.70 -11.70 -5.41
CA GLU A 244 -30.77 -12.45 -6.08
C GLU A 244 -31.87 -11.54 -6.67
N ASP A 245 -32.06 -10.35 -6.10
CA ASP A 245 -33.02 -9.33 -6.55
C ASP A 245 -32.43 -8.39 -7.62
N SER A 246 -31.23 -8.67 -8.14
CA SER A 246 -30.47 -7.81 -9.07
C SER A 246 -30.13 -6.42 -8.52
N GLU A 247 -30.18 -6.23 -7.19
CA GLU A 247 -29.65 -5.04 -6.55
C GLU A 247 -28.12 -5.07 -6.61
N TYR A 248 -27.53 -3.96 -7.05
CA TYR A 248 -26.09 -3.79 -7.06
C TYR A 248 -25.58 -3.47 -5.66
N ILE A 249 -24.61 -4.25 -5.19
CA ILE A 249 -24.03 -4.13 -3.86
C ILE A 249 -22.52 -3.94 -3.99
N GLU A 250 -22.04 -2.87 -3.37
CA GLU A 250 -20.63 -2.55 -3.16
C GLU A 250 -20.41 -2.44 -1.64
N PRO A 251 -19.42 -3.17 -1.06
CA PRO A 251 -19.08 -3.03 0.35
C PRO A 251 -18.41 -1.67 0.58
N HIS A 252 -18.64 -1.02 1.72
CA HIS A 252 -18.00 0.28 1.99
C HIS A 252 -16.58 0.11 2.54
N SER A 253 -16.30 -1.03 3.16
CA SER A 253 -14.99 -1.45 3.66
C SER A 253 -14.87 -2.97 3.55
N LEU A 254 -13.65 -3.47 3.46
CA LEU A 254 -13.41 -4.92 3.55
C LEU A 254 -13.86 -5.47 4.91
N MET A 255 -13.84 -4.65 5.97
CA MET A 255 -14.34 -5.04 7.29
C MET A 255 -15.85 -5.34 7.29
N ASP A 256 -16.62 -4.91 6.28
CA ASP A 256 -18.03 -5.26 6.14
C ASP A 256 -18.22 -6.71 5.67
N ILE A 257 -17.16 -7.33 5.12
CA ILE A 257 -17.19 -8.71 4.62
C ILE A 257 -17.13 -9.64 5.83
N LYS A 258 -18.20 -10.41 6.03
CA LYS A 258 -18.23 -11.48 7.02
C LYS A 258 -17.51 -12.71 6.50
N LYS A 259 -17.71 -13.03 5.22
CA LYS A 259 -17.11 -14.18 4.55
C LYS A 259 -17.19 -14.04 3.03
N ALA A 260 -16.14 -14.45 2.34
CA ALA A 260 -16.12 -14.71 0.91
C ALA A 260 -15.98 -16.22 0.63
N SER A 261 -16.49 -16.66 -0.49
CA SER A 261 -16.31 -18.02 -1.00
C SER A 261 -16.31 -18.01 -2.51
N TYR A 262 -15.65 -18.98 -3.14
CA TYR A 262 -15.59 -19.07 -4.59
C TYR A 262 -16.13 -20.40 -5.09
N SER A 263 -16.60 -20.41 -6.33
CA SER A 263 -16.97 -21.63 -7.05
C SER A 263 -16.55 -21.56 -8.50
N LEU A 264 -16.25 -22.73 -9.04
CA LEU A 264 -15.88 -22.96 -10.43
C LEU A 264 -17.12 -23.51 -11.15
N ASN A 265 -17.83 -22.68 -11.89
CA ASN A 265 -18.97 -23.11 -12.69
C ASN A 265 -18.61 -23.02 -14.18
N THR A 266 -18.52 -24.16 -14.86
CA THR A 266 -18.15 -24.23 -16.28
C THR A 266 -19.18 -23.59 -17.22
N GLU A 267 -20.41 -23.35 -16.77
CA GLU A 267 -21.47 -22.71 -17.57
C GLU A 267 -21.59 -21.19 -17.29
N LEU A 268 -21.42 -20.76 -16.04
CA LEU A 268 -21.60 -19.35 -15.62
C LEU A 268 -20.28 -18.58 -15.48
N GLY A 269 -19.14 -19.28 -15.49
CA GLY A 269 -17.82 -18.72 -15.21
C GLY A 269 -17.44 -18.82 -13.73
N PHE A 270 -16.35 -18.15 -13.39
CA PHE A 270 -15.87 -18.04 -12.02
C PHE A 270 -16.79 -17.12 -11.22
N MET A 271 -17.12 -17.52 -9.99
CA MET A 271 -18.02 -16.77 -9.12
C MET A 271 -17.42 -16.65 -7.73
N ILE A 272 -17.50 -15.46 -7.14
CA ILE A 272 -17.20 -15.21 -5.73
C ILE A 272 -18.48 -14.71 -5.06
N THR A 273 -18.94 -15.43 -4.05
CA THR A 273 -20.07 -15.05 -3.22
C THR A 273 -19.56 -14.35 -1.98
N ILE A 274 -20.09 -13.16 -1.70
CA ILE A 274 -19.71 -12.31 -0.57
C ILE A 274 -20.91 -12.20 0.37
N GLU A 275 -20.71 -12.59 1.62
CA GLU A 275 -21.65 -12.40 2.73
C GLU A 275 -21.16 -11.19 3.56
N LEU A 276 -22.03 -10.21 3.74
CA LEU A 276 -21.77 -9.02 4.55
C LEU A 276 -22.21 -9.25 6.01
N ILE A 277 -21.63 -8.49 6.94
CA ILE A 277 -21.96 -8.56 8.37
C ILE A 277 -23.43 -8.25 8.66
N ASP A 278 -24.06 -7.41 7.83
CA ASP A 278 -25.48 -7.06 7.95
C ASP A 278 -26.45 -8.14 7.44
N GLY A 279 -25.91 -9.25 6.92
CA GLY A 279 -26.66 -10.42 6.44
C GLY A 279 -27.03 -10.37 4.96
N ARG A 280 -26.69 -9.29 4.22
CA ARG A 280 -26.81 -9.28 2.76
C ARG A 280 -25.77 -10.19 2.13
N THR A 281 -26.14 -10.81 1.01
CA THR A 281 -25.26 -11.65 0.22
C THR A 281 -25.39 -11.28 -1.24
N TYR A 282 -24.28 -11.26 -1.97
CA TYR A 282 -24.26 -10.99 -3.40
C TYR A 282 -23.15 -11.78 -4.09
N THR A 283 -23.21 -11.83 -5.43
CA THR A 283 -22.24 -12.54 -6.25
C THR A 283 -21.48 -11.56 -7.13
N TYR A 284 -20.16 -11.67 -7.08
CA TYR A 284 -19.19 -11.03 -7.96
C TYR A 284 -18.70 -12.07 -8.99
N PHE A 285 -18.68 -11.66 -10.27
CA PHE A 285 -18.23 -12.50 -11.38
C PHE A 285 -16.87 -11.98 -11.89
N PRO A 286 -15.75 -12.47 -11.34
CA PRO A 286 -14.44 -12.03 -11.78
C PRO A 286 -14.19 -12.33 -13.26
N MET A 287 -13.69 -11.33 -13.98
CA MET A 287 -12.99 -11.53 -15.23
C MET A 287 -11.55 -11.94 -14.93
N ILE A 288 -11.13 -13.06 -15.54
CA ILE A 288 -9.78 -13.59 -15.43
C ILE A 288 -9.10 -13.46 -16.78
N GLU A 289 -7.96 -12.77 -16.82
CA GLU A 289 -7.10 -12.71 -18.00
C GLU A 289 -5.82 -13.50 -17.76
N GLY A 290 -5.45 -14.28 -18.77
CA GLY A 290 -4.16 -14.92 -18.86
C GLY A 290 -3.15 -14.03 -19.57
N PHE A 291 -1.92 -14.00 -19.05
CA PHE A 291 -0.74 -13.67 -19.84
C PHE A 291 -0.05 -14.98 -20.23
N GLU A 292 0.07 -15.24 -21.53
CA GLU A 292 1.08 -16.17 -22.02
C GLU A 292 2.40 -15.38 -22.12
N GLU A 293 3.38 -15.66 -21.27
CA GLU A 293 4.77 -15.17 -21.45
C GLU A 293 5.41 -15.66 -22.77
N ALA A 294 4.69 -16.49 -23.55
CA ALA A 294 5.11 -17.04 -24.83
C ALA A 294 5.43 -15.97 -25.89
N GLU A 295 4.85 -14.76 -25.83
CA GLU A 295 5.17 -13.72 -26.82
C GLU A 295 6.44 -12.91 -26.51
N ILE A 296 7.00 -13.00 -25.30
CA ILE A 296 8.19 -12.21 -24.94
C ILE A 296 9.42 -13.08 -24.64
N TYR A 297 9.27 -14.28 -24.05
CA TYR A 297 10.45 -15.05 -23.56
C TYR A 297 10.46 -16.57 -23.80
N GLY A 298 9.48 -17.15 -24.50
CA GLY A 298 9.54 -18.57 -24.87
C GLY A 298 9.52 -19.56 -23.69
N LEU A 299 9.02 -19.12 -22.53
CA LEU A 299 8.70 -19.97 -21.38
C LEU A 299 7.18 -20.08 -21.25
N PRO A 300 6.61 -21.29 -21.09
CA PRO A 300 5.18 -21.47 -20.93
C PRO A 300 4.81 -21.22 -19.46
N ILE A 301 4.78 -19.96 -19.03
CA ILE A 301 4.20 -19.59 -17.74
C ILE A 301 2.93 -18.81 -18.04
N GLN A 302 1.79 -19.43 -17.79
CA GLN A 302 0.48 -18.77 -17.84
C GLN A 302 0.24 -18.08 -16.49
N TYR A 303 0.23 -16.75 -16.48
CA TYR A 303 -0.20 -15.99 -15.31
C TYR A 303 -1.67 -15.64 -15.46
N LEU A 304 -2.51 -16.08 -14.55
CA LEU A 304 -3.92 -15.67 -14.49
C LEU A 304 -4.09 -14.58 -13.44
N TYR A 305 -4.83 -13.52 -13.78
CA TYR A 305 -5.10 -12.38 -12.91
C TYR A 305 -6.55 -11.91 -13.00
N LEU A 306 -7.03 -11.30 -11.93
CA LEU A 306 -8.31 -10.59 -11.89
C LEU A 306 -8.20 -9.21 -12.54
N VAL A 307 -9.21 -8.81 -13.31
CA VAL A 307 -9.18 -7.55 -14.11
C VAL A 307 -10.46 -6.72 -14.03
N GLY A 308 -11.49 -7.18 -13.32
CA GLY A 308 -12.78 -6.48 -13.23
C GLY A 308 -13.96 -7.42 -13.00
N ALA A 309 -15.13 -6.84 -12.74
CA ALA A 309 -16.40 -7.56 -12.80
C ALA A 309 -16.86 -7.72 -14.25
N LYS A 310 -17.36 -8.91 -14.60
CA LYS A 310 -18.11 -9.10 -15.85
C LYS A 310 -19.44 -8.34 -15.73
N GLY A 311 -19.60 -7.29 -16.53
CA GLY A 311 -20.82 -6.47 -16.60
C GLY A 311 -22.05 -7.24 -17.09
#